data_AF-A0A933Y8S8-F1
#
_entry.id   AF-A0A933Y8S8-F1
#
_cell.length_a   1.000
_cell.length_b   1.000
_cell.length_c   1.000
_cell.angle_alpha   90.00
_cell.angle_beta   90.00
_cell.angle_gamma   90.00
#
_symmetry.space_group_name_H-M   'P 1'
#
loop_
_entity.id
_entity.type
_entity.pdbx_description
1 polymer ?
#
loop_
_entity_poly.entity_id
_entity_poly.type
_entity_poly.pdbx_seq_one_letter_code
_entity_poly.pdbx_strand_id
1 'polypeptide(L)'
;MEWFRTHPYASALSAAGVLVVVGAYIVVLRASEPTRTQATAWGGAGSSFLDPTSFEPPQYVAPTYQGDIIQQVQSGPPYTYITPVGSATSASVSGDNPYDFEAFIAMLIKETVPKRQAVDARADSSTMDPYAYIPRGLISTTTPPTARTSTQQALYDYGNDIGSSIESFEQQHTNTVQILKEQAEDRADPDKATAVVNLGRAFQNLGSNLSAMDNVPSVMVSAHAALAKSYIELGKNLALIPGAERDSDFIQAIQTYNASADTFTGNYIRIVSLFGAYGVTFTSADSGRVFTFSPSGF
;
A
#
# COMPACT_ATOMS: atom_id res chain seq x y z
N MET A 1 11.47 -59.50 -26.33
CA MET A 1 10.63 -59.34 -25.12
C MET A 1 10.99 -60.33 -24.00
N GLU A 2 11.62 -61.48 -24.27
CA GLU A 2 11.99 -62.43 -23.20
C GLU A 2 13.19 -62.01 -22.35
N TRP A 3 14.13 -61.23 -22.91
CA TRP A 3 15.32 -60.77 -22.18
C TRP A 3 15.00 -59.84 -20.98
N PHE A 4 13.95 -59.03 -21.10
CA PHE A 4 13.48 -58.15 -20.02
C PHE A 4 12.79 -58.92 -18.89
N ARG A 5 12.30 -60.14 -19.14
CA ARG A 5 11.69 -60.99 -18.10
C ARG A 5 12.74 -61.72 -17.27
N THR A 6 13.94 -61.96 -17.81
CA THR A 6 15.02 -62.67 -17.11
C THR A 6 15.92 -61.76 -16.28
N HIS A 7 15.86 -60.42 -16.46
CA HIS A 7 16.71 -59.46 -15.75
C HIS A 7 15.89 -58.34 -15.10
N PRO A 8 15.18 -58.62 -13.99
CA PRO A 8 14.29 -57.66 -13.33
C PRO A 8 15.02 -56.41 -12.79
N TYR A 9 16.31 -56.51 -12.50
CA TYR A 9 17.12 -55.36 -12.07
C TYR A 9 17.50 -54.43 -13.23
N ALA A 10 17.71 -54.95 -14.44
CA ALA A 10 18.02 -54.16 -15.61
C ALA A 10 16.79 -53.37 -16.11
N SER A 11 15.60 -53.94 -15.98
CA SER A 11 14.34 -53.25 -16.28
C SER A 11 14.05 -52.15 -15.25
N ALA A 12 14.29 -52.40 -13.96
CA ALA A 12 14.15 -51.39 -12.91
C ALA A 12 15.11 -50.20 -13.10
N LEU A 13 16.37 -50.47 -13.43
CA LEU A 13 17.35 -49.41 -13.72
C LEU A 13 16.98 -48.59 -14.95
N SER A 14 16.46 -49.25 -15.99
CA SER A 14 16.01 -48.57 -17.20
C SER A 14 14.78 -47.69 -16.93
N ALA A 15 13.82 -48.16 -16.13
CA ALA A 15 12.66 -47.38 -15.72
C ALA A 15 13.05 -46.17 -14.85
N ALA A 16 13.98 -46.35 -13.89
CA ALA A 16 14.50 -45.27 -13.08
C ALA A 16 15.25 -44.22 -13.94
N GLY A 17 16.05 -44.67 -14.90
CA GLY A 17 16.74 -43.78 -15.84
C GLY A 17 15.78 -42.92 -16.67
N VAL A 18 14.68 -43.51 -17.16
CA VAL A 18 13.65 -42.76 -17.89
C VAL A 18 13.00 -41.71 -17.00
N LEU A 19 12.69 -42.04 -15.74
CA LEU A 19 12.11 -41.08 -14.79
C LEU A 19 13.04 -39.90 -14.49
N VAL A 20 14.34 -40.15 -14.36
CA VAL A 20 15.33 -39.07 -14.16
C VAL A 20 15.41 -38.15 -15.37
N VAL A 21 15.42 -38.71 -16.58
CA VAL A 21 15.46 -37.91 -17.82
C VAL A 21 14.19 -37.08 -18.00
N VAL A 22 13.02 -37.65 -17.73
CA VAL A 22 11.74 -36.93 -17.77
C VAL A 22 11.69 -35.82 -16.71
N GLY A 23 12.16 -36.11 -15.48
CA GLY A 23 12.26 -35.12 -14.41
C GLY A 23 13.18 -33.96 -14.77
N ALA A 24 14.36 -34.24 -15.31
CA ALA A 24 15.30 -33.22 -15.78
C ALA A 24 14.71 -32.37 -16.92
N TYR A 25 13.99 -33.00 -17.87
CA TYR A 25 13.33 -32.29 -18.96
C TYR A 25 12.24 -31.32 -18.45
N ILE A 26 11.45 -31.72 -17.45
CA ILE A 26 10.42 -30.86 -16.84
C ILE A 26 11.07 -29.66 -16.12
N VAL A 27 12.19 -29.88 -15.42
CA VAL A 27 12.92 -28.80 -14.73
C VAL A 27 13.47 -27.77 -15.73
N VAL A 28 14.04 -28.23 -16.85
CA VAL A 28 14.57 -27.33 -17.90
C VAL A 28 13.45 -26.52 -18.55
N LEU A 29 12.29 -27.15 -18.82
CA LEU A 29 11.13 -26.44 -19.34
C LEU A 29 10.63 -25.35 -18.38
N ARG A 30 10.67 -25.58 -17.06
CA ARG A 30 10.26 -24.58 -16.06
C ARG A 30 11.32 -23.52 -15.76
N ALA A 31 12.60 -23.82 -15.93
CA ALA A 31 13.69 -22.88 -15.69
C ALA A 31 13.81 -21.80 -16.79
N SER A 32 13.11 -21.98 -17.91
CA SER A 32 13.15 -21.06 -19.06
C SER A 32 12.20 -19.86 -18.93
N GLU A 33 11.37 -19.83 -17.88
CA GLU A 33 10.49 -18.69 -17.62
C GLU A 33 11.25 -17.63 -16.81
N PRO A 34 11.32 -16.36 -17.28
CA PRO A 34 11.94 -15.29 -16.51
C PRO A 34 11.19 -15.15 -15.18
N THR A 35 11.95 -15.22 -14.08
CA THR A 35 11.45 -15.16 -12.70
C THR A 35 10.81 -13.79 -12.46
N ARG A 36 9.51 -13.66 -12.74
CA ARG A 36 8.71 -12.58 -12.15
C ARG A 36 8.52 -12.94 -10.68
N THR A 37 9.12 -12.15 -9.82
CA THR A 37 8.95 -12.20 -8.36
C THR A 37 7.50 -11.88 -8.03
N GLN A 38 6.64 -12.90 -8.01
CA GLN A 38 5.33 -12.81 -7.40
C GLN A 38 5.14 -14.02 -6.48
N ALA A 39 4.93 -13.72 -5.20
CA ALA A 39 4.63 -14.69 -4.17
C ALA A 39 3.38 -15.47 -4.57
N THR A 40 3.58 -16.75 -4.93
CA THR A 40 2.49 -17.63 -5.35
C THR A 40 2.06 -18.46 -4.15
N ALA A 41 0.91 -18.13 -3.58
CA ALA A 41 0.24 -18.96 -2.59
C ALA A 41 -0.42 -20.19 -3.25
N TRP A 42 -0.52 -21.29 -2.51
CA TRP A 42 -1.19 -22.52 -2.94
C TRP A 42 -2.68 -22.26 -3.17
N GLY A 43 -3.05 -21.99 -4.41
CA GLY A 43 -4.46 -21.85 -4.82
C GLY A 43 -4.74 -20.70 -5.79
N GLY A 44 -3.96 -20.53 -6.85
CA GLY A 44 -4.34 -19.67 -7.98
C GLY A 44 -4.23 -18.16 -7.74
N ALA A 45 -3.63 -17.49 -8.73
CA ALA A 45 -3.59 -16.04 -8.93
C ALA A 45 -3.37 -15.14 -7.69
N GLY A 46 -2.11 -15.06 -7.26
CA GLY A 46 -1.40 -13.81 -6.94
C GLY A 46 -2.11 -12.68 -6.17
N SER A 47 -3.03 -12.96 -5.25
CA SER A 47 -3.68 -11.95 -4.43
C SER A 47 -3.16 -11.96 -3.00
N SER A 48 -2.91 -10.75 -2.49
CA SER A 48 -2.60 -10.51 -1.08
C SER A 48 -3.77 -11.02 -0.23
N PHE A 49 -3.48 -11.56 0.97
CA PHE A 49 -4.39 -12.28 1.88
C PHE A 49 -5.68 -11.52 2.28
N LEU A 50 -5.87 -10.27 1.82
CA LEU A 50 -6.96 -9.37 2.17
C LEU A 50 -7.74 -8.84 0.95
N ASP A 51 -7.74 -9.53 -0.19
CA ASP A 51 -8.53 -9.13 -1.37
C ASP A 51 -9.85 -9.95 -1.52
N PRO A 52 -11.01 -9.41 -1.09
CA PRO A 52 -12.31 -10.06 -1.25
C PRO A 52 -12.95 -9.84 -2.64
N THR A 53 -12.24 -9.31 -3.64
CA THR A 53 -12.83 -8.97 -4.96
C THR A 53 -12.66 -10.05 -6.04
N SER A 54 -12.27 -11.28 -5.70
CA SER A 54 -12.02 -12.38 -6.64
C SER A 54 -13.23 -12.92 -7.43
N PHE A 55 -14.35 -12.20 -7.43
CA PHE A 55 -15.50 -12.49 -8.28
C PHE A 55 -15.48 -11.59 -9.53
N GLU A 56 -14.91 -12.08 -10.62
CA GLU A 56 -15.04 -11.44 -11.95
C GLU A 56 -16.36 -11.83 -12.63
N PRO A 57 -17.27 -10.88 -12.93
CA PRO A 57 -18.33 -11.11 -13.91
C PRO A 57 -17.75 -11.14 -15.33
N PRO A 58 -18.39 -11.85 -16.29
CA PRO A 58 -17.85 -12.04 -17.63
C PRO A 58 -17.60 -10.71 -18.35
N GLN A 59 -16.35 -10.49 -18.76
CA GLN A 59 -15.88 -9.23 -19.33
C GLN A 59 -16.48 -8.96 -20.73
N TYR A 60 -16.98 -7.75 -20.90
CA TYR A 60 -17.24 -7.17 -22.22
C TYR A 60 -15.89 -6.77 -22.84
N VAL A 61 -15.56 -7.33 -24.00
CA VAL A 61 -14.31 -7.05 -24.71
C VAL A 61 -14.38 -5.64 -25.30
N ALA A 62 -13.70 -4.68 -24.67
CA ALA A 62 -13.41 -3.37 -25.28
C ALA A 62 -12.13 -3.48 -26.13
N PRO A 63 -12.09 -2.87 -27.34
CA PRO A 63 -10.98 -3.05 -28.26
C PRO A 63 -9.70 -2.39 -27.74
N THR A 64 -8.60 -3.12 -27.90
CA THR A 64 -7.23 -2.74 -27.57
C THR A 64 -6.79 -1.52 -28.38
N TYR A 65 -6.51 -0.40 -27.71
CA TYR A 65 -5.86 0.76 -28.32
C TYR A 65 -4.40 0.83 -27.87
N GLN A 66 -3.50 0.30 -28.69
CA GLN A 66 -2.10 0.70 -28.72
C GLN A 66 -1.98 1.89 -29.67
N GLY A 67 -1.91 3.11 -29.12
CA GLY A 67 -1.75 4.33 -29.90
C GLY A 67 -1.20 5.45 -29.03
N ASP A 68 -0.10 6.03 -29.47
CA ASP A 68 0.66 7.10 -28.84
C ASP A 68 -0.23 8.34 -28.60
N ILE A 69 -0.40 8.72 -27.33
CA ILE A 69 -1.28 9.80 -26.86
C ILE A 69 -0.96 11.12 -27.58
N ILE A 70 0.29 11.30 -28.00
CA ILE A 70 0.76 12.48 -28.73
C ILE A 70 0.13 12.60 -30.13
N GLN A 71 -0.11 11.48 -30.83
CA GLN A 71 -0.73 11.49 -32.17
C GLN A 71 -2.23 11.82 -32.10
N GLN A 72 -2.89 11.49 -30.98
CA GLN A 72 -4.32 11.74 -30.80
C GLN A 72 -4.61 13.21 -30.48
N VAL A 73 -3.68 13.92 -29.85
CA VAL A 73 -3.78 15.37 -29.62
C VAL A 73 -3.60 16.17 -30.91
N GLN A 74 -2.74 15.71 -31.82
CA GLN A 74 -2.45 16.41 -33.09
C GLN A 74 -3.52 16.20 -34.18
N SER A 75 -4.30 15.13 -34.11
CA SER A 75 -5.31 14.76 -35.13
C SER A 75 -6.76 15.06 -34.72
N GLY A 76 -6.98 15.55 -33.49
CA GLY A 76 -8.30 15.92 -32.99
C GLY A 76 -8.81 17.25 -33.55
N PRO A 77 -10.15 17.44 -33.70
CA PRO A 77 -10.72 18.72 -34.11
C PRO A 77 -10.36 19.84 -33.13
N PRO A 78 -10.19 21.10 -33.59
CA PRO A 78 -9.78 22.21 -32.73
C PRO A 78 -10.83 22.44 -31.63
N TYR A 79 -10.42 22.29 -30.37
CA TYR A 79 -11.28 22.56 -29.21
C TYR A 79 -11.33 24.07 -28.98
N THR A 80 -12.50 24.66 -29.19
CA THR A 80 -12.78 26.05 -28.86
C THR A 80 -13.00 26.17 -27.37
N TYR A 81 -12.02 26.72 -26.64
CA TYR A 81 -12.16 27.02 -25.23
C TYR A 81 -13.02 28.28 -25.04
N ILE A 82 -14.14 28.16 -24.34
CA ILE A 82 -14.98 29.29 -23.94
C ILE A 82 -14.56 29.68 -22.52
N THR A 83 -13.93 30.84 -22.37
CA THR A 83 -13.57 31.41 -21.06
C THR A 83 -14.81 31.78 -20.26
N PRO A 84 -14.95 31.36 -19.00
CA PRO A 84 -16.05 31.83 -18.15
C PRO A 84 -15.81 33.27 -17.72
N VAL A 85 -16.68 34.19 -18.14
CA VAL A 85 -16.74 35.56 -17.63
C VAL A 85 -17.56 35.57 -16.33
N GLY A 86 -16.86 35.62 -15.19
CA GLY A 86 -17.47 35.86 -13.89
C GLY A 86 -17.41 37.35 -13.54
N SER A 87 -18.57 38.01 -13.46
CA SER A 87 -18.71 39.36 -12.92
C SER A 87 -18.51 39.34 -11.41
N ALA A 88 -17.52 40.08 -10.90
CA ALA A 88 -17.32 40.27 -9.47
C ALA A 88 -18.17 41.43 -8.94
N THR A 89 -19.07 41.15 -7.99
CA THR A 89 -19.77 42.16 -7.19
C THR A 89 -19.12 42.21 -5.81
N SER A 90 -18.56 43.35 -5.45
CA SER A 90 -17.88 43.60 -4.16
C SER A 90 -18.87 43.66 -2.99
N ALA A 91 -18.52 43.03 -1.87
CA ALA A 91 -19.14 43.29 -0.57
C ALA A 91 -18.32 44.31 0.21
N SER A 92 -18.97 45.38 0.67
CA SER A 92 -18.47 46.28 1.71
C SER A 92 -18.75 45.70 3.10
N VAL A 93 -17.89 45.95 4.09
CA VAL A 93 -18.26 46.42 5.45
C VAL A 93 -16.99 46.80 6.23
N SER A 94 -17.05 48.00 6.79
CA SER A 94 -16.08 48.61 7.71
C SER A 94 -16.17 48.05 9.14
N GLY A 95 -15.04 48.02 9.85
CA GLY A 95 -14.99 48.17 11.32
C GLY A 95 -14.22 47.11 12.11
N ASP A 96 -13.00 47.47 12.53
CA ASP A 96 -12.12 46.87 13.55
C ASP A 96 -11.71 45.39 13.40
N ASN A 97 -10.76 45.13 12.49
CA ASN A 97 -9.98 43.89 12.41
C ASN A 97 -8.47 44.16 12.67
N PRO A 98 -7.83 43.50 13.65
CA PRO A 98 -6.39 43.27 13.63
C PRO A 98 -6.07 42.11 12.68
N TYR A 99 -5.14 42.38 11.76
CA TYR A 99 -4.69 41.60 10.58
C TYR A 99 -5.50 41.85 9.30
N ASP A 100 -5.00 42.81 8.52
CA ASP A 100 -5.49 43.19 7.20
C ASP A 100 -4.80 42.34 6.12
N PHE A 101 -5.47 41.24 5.76
CA PHE A 101 -5.03 40.32 4.71
C PHE A 101 -5.03 40.99 3.32
N GLU A 102 -5.80 42.06 3.10
CA GLU A 102 -5.78 42.79 1.82
C GLU A 102 -4.53 43.66 1.67
N ALA A 103 -4.05 44.28 2.75
CA ALA A 103 -2.75 44.97 2.72
C ALA A 103 -1.59 44.02 2.39
N PHE A 104 -1.66 42.77 2.86
CA PHE A 104 -0.70 41.72 2.56
C PHE A 104 -0.79 41.24 1.09
N ILE A 105 -2.00 41.05 0.57
CA ILE A 105 -2.23 40.74 -0.85
C ILE A 105 -1.78 41.92 -1.75
N ALA A 106 -2.02 43.16 -1.34
CA ALA A 106 -1.53 44.35 -2.04
C ALA A 106 0.01 44.46 -2.04
N MET A 107 0.68 43.94 -1.00
CA MET A 107 2.14 43.84 -0.92
C MET A 107 2.70 42.75 -1.83
N LEU A 108 1.94 41.67 -2.07
CA LEU A 108 2.27 40.62 -3.05
C LEU A 108 2.01 41.04 -4.50
N ILE A 109 1.10 42.01 -4.75
CA ILE A 109 0.75 42.51 -6.09
C ILE A 109 1.58 43.75 -6.48
N LYS A 110 2.37 44.33 -5.57
CA LYS A 110 3.18 45.52 -5.86
C LYS A 110 4.46 45.19 -6.62
N GLU A 111 4.30 44.74 -7.87
CA GLU A 111 5.30 44.92 -8.93
C GLU A 111 4.79 45.99 -9.90
N THR A 112 5.11 47.26 -9.61
CA THR A 112 4.97 48.44 -10.49
C THR A 112 5.79 49.55 -9.82
N VAL A 113 6.77 50.23 -10.41
CA VAL A 113 7.25 50.48 -11.78
C VAL A 113 8.73 50.96 -11.64
N PRO A 114 9.48 51.18 -12.73
CA PRO A 114 10.03 52.54 -12.83
C PRO A 114 9.57 53.24 -14.09
N LYS A 115 8.91 54.38 -13.87
CA LYS A 115 8.69 55.43 -14.84
C LYS A 115 10.08 55.97 -15.23
N ARG A 116 10.50 55.83 -16.50
CA ARG A 116 11.61 56.64 -17.03
C ARG A 116 11.21 57.29 -18.35
N GLN A 117 11.40 58.59 -18.36
CA GLN A 117 11.13 59.54 -19.44
C GLN A 117 11.85 59.17 -20.73
N ALA A 118 11.24 59.58 -21.84
CA ALA A 118 11.84 59.59 -23.16
C ALA A 118 13.20 60.32 -23.19
N VAL A 119 14.22 59.66 -23.74
CA VAL A 119 15.29 60.28 -24.54
C VAL A 119 15.76 59.24 -25.56
N ASP A 120 15.72 59.60 -26.84
CA ASP A 120 16.29 58.85 -27.97
C ASP A 120 17.81 58.65 -27.81
N ALA A 121 18.30 57.41 -28.06
CA ALA A 121 19.50 57.12 -28.86
C ALA A 121 19.86 55.62 -28.81
N ARG A 122 19.50 54.90 -29.88
CA ARG A 122 20.38 54.04 -30.70
C ARG A 122 21.49 53.25 -29.96
N ALA A 123 21.29 51.94 -29.78
CA ALA A 123 22.27 50.90 -30.13
C ALA A 123 21.70 49.50 -29.86
N ASP A 124 21.94 48.61 -30.82
CA ASP A 124 21.66 47.18 -30.82
C ASP A 124 22.08 46.44 -29.54
N SER A 125 21.21 45.55 -29.06
CA SER A 125 21.58 44.18 -28.71
C SER A 125 20.31 43.37 -28.46
N SER A 126 19.90 42.65 -29.49
CA SER A 126 18.82 41.67 -29.51
C SER A 126 19.21 40.39 -28.76
N THR A 127 19.51 40.49 -27.47
CA THR A 127 19.53 39.31 -26.60
C THR A 127 18.16 39.22 -25.93
N MET A 128 17.22 38.58 -26.64
CA MET A 128 16.01 38.04 -26.03
C MET A 128 16.44 37.22 -24.83
N ASP A 129 16.05 37.67 -23.63
CA ASP A 129 16.21 36.91 -22.40
C ASP A 129 15.46 35.57 -22.57
N PRO A 130 16.17 34.43 -22.69
CA PRO A 130 15.53 33.14 -22.96
C PRO A 130 14.64 32.68 -21.80
N TYR A 131 14.66 33.38 -20.66
CA TYR A 131 13.86 33.10 -19.48
C TYR A 131 12.63 34.02 -19.34
N ALA A 132 12.44 35.00 -20.24
CA ALA A 132 11.28 35.90 -20.24
C ALA A 132 9.95 35.21 -20.63
N TYR A 133 10.02 33.99 -21.19
CA TYR A 133 8.86 33.23 -21.65
C TYR A 133 8.46 32.09 -20.71
N ILE A 134 9.09 31.95 -19.53
CA ILE A 134 8.59 31.02 -18.53
C ILE A 134 7.41 31.71 -17.83
N PRO A 135 6.17 31.23 -17.97
CA PRO A 135 5.04 31.78 -17.23
C PRO A 135 5.32 31.53 -15.75
N ARG A 136 5.64 32.58 -14.98
CA ARG A 136 5.83 32.51 -13.52
C ARG A 136 4.51 32.29 -12.75
N GLY A 137 3.47 31.79 -13.43
CA GLY A 137 2.12 31.57 -12.89
C GLY A 137 1.67 30.12 -12.90
N LEU A 138 2.56 29.17 -13.18
CA LEU A 138 2.34 27.73 -13.09
C LEU A 138 3.37 27.28 -12.03
N ILE A 139 3.09 26.67 -10.88
CA ILE A 139 2.07 25.69 -10.51
C ILE A 139 2.02 25.70 -8.96
N SER A 140 0.93 26.13 -8.32
CA SER A 140 0.62 25.67 -6.96
C SER A 140 -0.40 24.56 -7.09
N THR A 141 0.04 23.37 -7.51
CA THR A 141 -0.72 22.11 -7.45
C THR A 141 -0.76 21.57 -6.03
N THR A 142 -0.62 22.43 -5.04
CA THR A 142 -1.00 22.10 -3.67
C THR A 142 -2.52 22.10 -3.67
N THR A 143 -3.11 20.94 -3.95
CA THR A 143 -4.50 20.65 -3.61
C THR A 143 -4.73 21.26 -2.22
N PRO A 144 -5.68 22.20 -2.06
CA PRO A 144 -5.85 22.87 -0.79
C PRO A 144 -6.03 21.80 0.28
N PRO A 145 -5.24 21.82 1.36
CA PRO A 145 -5.34 20.81 2.41
C PRO A 145 -6.78 20.81 2.90
N THR A 146 -7.45 19.65 2.81
CA THR A 146 -8.81 19.50 3.31
C THR A 146 -8.81 19.95 4.77
N ALA A 147 -9.55 21.01 5.08
CA ALA A 147 -9.61 21.52 6.44
C ALA A 147 -10.22 20.44 7.34
N ARG A 148 -9.39 19.83 8.19
CA ARG A 148 -9.81 18.81 9.16
C ARG A 148 -10.36 19.49 10.40
N THR A 149 -11.47 18.98 10.91
CA THR A 149 -11.91 19.31 12.27
C THR A 149 -10.87 18.85 13.30
N SER A 150 -10.90 19.39 14.52
CA SER A 150 -9.98 18.96 15.59
C SER A 150 -10.06 17.46 15.87
N THR A 151 -11.27 16.89 15.85
CA THR A 151 -11.49 15.45 16.00
C THR A 151 -10.90 14.65 14.85
N GLN A 152 -11.08 15.10 13.61
CA GLN A 152 -10.49 14.44 12.44
C GLN A 152 -8.97 14.50 12.45
N GLN A 153 -8.39 15.62 12.90
CA GLN A 153 -6.95 15.76 13.04
C GLN A 153 -6.42 14.79 14.10
N ALA A 154 -7.04 14.72 15.28
CA ALA A 154 -6.63 13.78 16.32
C ALA A 154 -6.71 12.31 15.88
N LEU A 155 -7.73 11.94 15.11
CA LEU A 155 -7.86 10.60 14.52
C LEU A 155 -6.82 10.35 13.43
N TYR A 156 -6.54 11.34 12.60
CA TYR A 156 -5.51 11.24 11.56
C TYR A 156 -4.11 11.05 12.18
N ASP A 157 -3.77 11.83 13.20
CA ASP A 157 -2.50 11.71 13.93
C ASP A 157 -2.39 10.34 14.59
N TYR A 158 -3.44 9.92 15.31
CA TYR A 158 -3.52 8.57 15.90
C TYR A 158 -3.35 7.45 14.86
N GLY A 159 -3.99 7.57 13.69
CA GLY A 159 -3.89 6.58 12.62
C GLY A 159 -2.49 6.51 12.02
N ASN A 160 -1.79 7.64 11.91
CA ASN A 160 -0.39 7.67 11.49
C ASN A 160 0.54 7.07 12.54
N ASP A 161 0.32 7.35 13.82
CA ASP A 161 1.13 6.80 14.91
C ASP A 161 1.04 5.26 14.94
N ILE A 162 -0.17 4.70 14.91
CA ILE A 162 -0.34 3.24 14.84
C ILE A 162 0.15 2.69 13.50
N GLY A 163 -0.19 3.36 12.40
CA GLY A 163 0.21 2.94 11.07
C GLY A 163 1.73 2.81 10.96
N SER A 164 2.48 3.75 11.54
CA SER A 164 3.95 3.71 11.53
C SER A 164 4.51 2.53 12.32
N SER A 165 3.85 2.17 13.43
CA SER A 165 4.22 1.03 14.26
C SER A 165 3.98 -0.30 13.52
N ILE A 166 2.84 -0.42 12.84
CA ILE A 166 2.49 -1.60 12.02
C ILE A 166 3.42 -1.70 10.81
N GLU A 167 3.61 -0.61 10.08
CA GLU A 167 4.48 -0.57 8.90
C GLU A 167 5.93 -0.95 9.26
N SER A 168 6.45 -0.43 10.38
CA SER A 168 7.78 -0.79 10.88
C SER A 168 7.88 -2.28 11.21
N PHE A 169 6.83 -2.85 11.80
CA PHE A 169 6.77 -4.28 12.09
C PHE A 169 6.81 -5.12 10.80
N GLU A 170 6.01 -4.77 9.80
CA GLU A 170 5.96 -5.47 8.51
C GLU A 170 7.30 -5.41 7.77
N GLN A 171 7.94 -4.24 7.76
CA GLN A 171 9.26 -4.06 7.16
C GLN A 171 10.35 -4.90 7.84
N GLN A 172 10.24 -5.13 9.16
CA GLN A 172 11.17 -5.97 9.90
C GLN A 172 10.92 -7.48 9.70
N HIS A 173 9.70 -7.87 9.31
CA HIS A 173 9.26 -9.27 9.25
C HIS A 173 8.75 -9.67 7.85
N THR A 174 9.43 -9.21 6.79
CA THR A 174 9.06 -9.47 5.39
C THR A 174 9.08 -10.95 5.01
N ASN A 175 9.86 -11.77 5.71
CA ASN A 175 9.99 -13.21 5.48
C ASN A 175 9.00 -14.06 6.31
N THR A 176 7.98 -13.46 6.92
CA THR A 176 6.98 -14.17 7.74
C THR A 176 6.40 -15.40 7.05
N VAL A 177 5.95 -15.26 5.80
CA VAL A 177 5.37 -16.38 5.04
C VAL A 177 6.36 -17.54 4.87
N GLN A 178 7.63 -17.22 4.64
CA GLN A 178 8.68 -18.21 4.47
C GLN A 178 8.98 -18.93 5.79
N ILE A 179 9.07 -18.21 6.91
CA ILE A 179 9.25 -18.80 8.25
C ILE A 179 8.13 -19.81 8.56
N LEU A 180 6.88 -19.44 8.30
CA LEU A 180 5.73 -20.32 8.56
C LEU A 180 5.75 -21.56 7.65
N LYS A 181 6.08 -21.37 6.37
CA LYS A 181 6.18 -22.45 5.40
C LYS A 181 7.28 -23.44 5.77
N GLU A 182 8.49 -22.94 6.06
CA GLU A 182 9.64 -23.77 6.42
C GLU A 182 9.33 -24.63 7.67
N GLN A 183 8.71 -24.04 8.69
CA GLN A 183 8.29 -24.80 9.88
C GLN A 183 7.21 -25.85 9.60
N ALA A 184 6.30 -25.57 8.66
CA ALA A 184 5.27 -26.54 8.28
C ALA A 184 5.84 -27.70 7.46
N GLU A 185 6.81 -27.44 6.58
CA GLU A 185 7.47 -28.45 5.75
C GLU A 185 8.39 -29.37 6.56
N ASP A 186 8.98 -28.86 7.65
CA ASP A 186 9.90 -29.60 8.49
C ASP A 186 9.69 -29.26 9.97
N ARG A 187 8.66 -29.85 10.56
CA ARG A 187 8.24 -29.55 11.95
C ARG A 187 9.24 -29.98 13.01
N ALA A 188 10.14 -30.90 12.68
CA ALA A 188 11.10 -31.48 13.63
C ALA A 188 12.36 -30.62 13.77
N ASP A 189 12.54 -29.64 12.89
CA ASP A 189 13.68 -28.73 12.91
C ASP A 189 13.54 -27.69 14.05
N PRO A 190 14.42 -27.72 15.07
CA PRO A 190 14.33 -26.80 16.20
C PRO A 190 14.61 -25.34 15.83
N ASP A 191 15.37 -25.07 14.77
CA ASP A 191 15.71 -23.71 14.34
C ASP A 191 14.49 -23.06 13.67
N LYS A 192 13.77 -23.82 12.83
CA LYS A 192 12.51 -23.37 12.21
C LYS A 192 11.40 -23.17 13.25
N ALA A 193 11.34 -24.05 14.25
CA ALA A 193 10.41 -23.92 15.36
C ALA A 193 10.69 -22.62 16.14
N THR A 194 11.97 -22.35 16.42
CA THR A 194 12.41 -21.14 17.10
C THR A 194 12.08 -19.88 16.30
N ALA A 195 12.20 -19.92 14.96
CA ALA A 195 11.84 -18.80 14.10
C ALA A 195 10.35 -18.44 14.23
N VAL A 196 9.45 -19.42 14.23
CA VAL A 196 8.00 -19.19 14.44
C VAL A 196 7.71 -18.67 15.85
N VAL A 197 8.38 -19.19 16.88
CA VAL A 197 8.23 -18.68 18.26
C VAL A 197 8.67 -17.22 18.34
N ASN A 198 9.79 -16.85 17.71
CA ASN A 198 10.28 -15.48 17.69
C ASN A 198 9.34 -14.54 16.95
N LEU A 199 8.75 -14.98 15.82
CA LEU A 199 7.71 -14.23 15.13
C LEU A 199 6.47 -14.03 16.02
N GLY A 200 6.03 -15.07 16.73
CA GLY A 200 4.93 -14.98 17.70
C GLY A 200 5.22 -14.01 18.85
N ARG A 201 6.48 -13.93 19.32
CA ARG A 201 6.91 -12.93 20.31
C ARG A 201 6.92 -11.52 19.72
N ALA A 202 7.33 -11.36 18.46
CA ALA A 202 7.33 -10.07 17.80
C ALA A 202 5.90 -9.49 17.69
N PHE A 203 4.90 -10.32 17.34
CA PHE A 203 3.49 -9.92 17.38
C PHE A 203 3.02 -9.53 18.79
N GLN A 204 3.41 -10.29 19.82
CA GLN A 204 3.09 -9.94 21.20
C GLN A 204 3.69 -8.58 21.59
N ASN A 205 4.94 -8.32 21.23
CA ASN A 205 5.61 -7.05 21.50
C ASN A 205 4.92 -5.89 20.77
N LEU A 206 4.50 -6.07 19.51
CA LEU A 206 3.70 -5.07 18.79
C LEU A 206 2.40 -4.77 19.55
N GLY A 207 1.66 -5.80 19.96
CA GLY A 207 0.43 -5.62 20.74
C GLY A 207 0.66 -4.94 22.09
N SER A 208 1.76 -5.23 22.79
CA SER A 208 2.15 -4.54 24.02
C SER A 208 2.51 -3.07 23.77
N ASN A 209 3.26 -2.78 22.71
CA ASN A 209 3.61 -1.42 22.33
C ASN A 209 2.37 -0.59 21.98
N LEU A 210 1.44 -1.17 21.23
CA LEU A 210 0.15 -0.52 20.94
C LEU A 210 -0.62 -0.26 22.23
N SER A 211 -0.71 -1.24 23.13
CA SER A 211 -1.42 -1.07 24.42
C SER A 211 -0.84 0.03 25.32
N ALA A 212 0.44 0.38 25.13
CA ALA A 212 1.14 1.39 25.89
C ALA A 212 1.05 2.80 25.27
N MET A 213 0.28 2.99 24.20
CA MET A 213 0.08 4.31 23.59
C MET A 213 -0.75 5.22 24.51
N ASP A 214 -0.19 6.37 24.86
CA ASP A 214 -0.84 7.33 25.76
C ASP A 214 -1.96 8.13 25.07
N ASN A 215 -1.78 8.47 23.79
CA ASN A 215 -2.64 9.39 23.06
C ASN A 215 -3.64 8.64 22.16
N VAL A 216 -4.62 7.99 22.77
CA VAL A 216 -5.72 7.33 22.04
C VAL A 216 -6.98 8.21 22.08
N PRO A 217 -7.50 8.68 20.93
CA PRO A 217 -8.75 9.43 20.89
C PRO A 217 -9.88 8.65 21.57
N SER A 218 -10.72 9.33 22.36
CA SER A 218 -11.76 8.68 23.19
C SER A 218 -12.67 7.73 22.41
N VAL A 219 -12.96 8.07 21.16
CA VAL A 219 -13.78 7.27 20.24
C VAL A 219 -13.10 5.98 19.76
N MET A 220 -11.76 5.91 19.85
CA MET A 220 -10.95 4.75 19.44
C MET A 220 -10.60 3.82 20.61
N VAL A 221 -10.63 4.29 21.87
CA VAL A 221 -10.10 3.57 23.06
C VAL A 221 -10.49 2.10 23.10
N SER A 222 -11.78 1.79 22.95
CA SER A 222 -12.27 0.41 23.00
C SER A 222 -11.76 -0.44 21.83
N ALA A 223 -11.83 0.08 20.60
CA ALA A 223 -11.37 -0.62 19.41
C ALA A 223 -9.84 -0.79 19.40
N HIS A 224 -9.12 0.22 19.87
CA HIS A 224 -7.67 0.22 20.03
C HIS A 224 -7.22 -0.88 20.99
N ALA A 225 -7.80 -0.91 22.20
CA ALA A 225 -7.50 -1.94 23.19
C ALA A 225 -7.80 -3.35 22.66
N ALA A 226 -8.90 -3.50 21.91
CA ALA A 226 -9.24 -4.78 21.28
C ALA A 226 -8.23 -5.19 20.19
N LEU A 227 -7.77 -4.24 19.37
CA LEU A 227 -6.74 -4.48 18.35
C LEU A 227 -5.41 -4.89 19.01
N ALA A 228 -4.95 -4.12 19.99
CA ALA A 228 -3.71 -4.38 20.70
C ALA A 228 -3.73 -5.76 21.38
N LYS A 229 -4.84 -6.11 22.05
CA LYS A 229 -5.05 -7.44 22.63
C LYS A 229 -5.03 -8.55 21.56
N SER A 230 -5.63 -8.31 20.39
CA SER A 230 -5.64 -9.32 19.33
C SER A 230 -4.26 -9.62 18.76
N TYR A 231 -3.36 -8.63 18.67
CA TYR A 231 -1.95 -8.88 18.33
C TYR A 231 -1.25 -9.77 19.37
N ILE A 232 -1.51 -9.53 20.66
CA ILE A 232 -0.95 -10.36 21.75
C ILE A 232 -1.44 -11.80 21.64
N GLU A 233 -2.74 -12.02 21.50
CA GLU A 233 -3.31 -13.37 21.42
C GLU A 233 -2.88 -14.10 20.12
N LEU A 234 -2.83 -13.38 18.99
CA LEU A 234 -2.33 -13.92 17.73
C LEU A 234 -0.89 -14.40 17.88
N GLY A 235 -0.01 -13.54 18.43
CA GLY A 235 1.39 -13.89 18.64
C GLY A 235 1.60 -15.02 19.65
N LYS A 236 0.79 -15.05 20.71
CA LYS A 236 0.80 -16.13 21.71
C LYS A 236 0.43 -17.47 21.09
N ASN A 237 -0.68 -17.52 20.35
CA ASN A 237 -1.16 -18.76 19.74
C ASN A 237 -0.26 -19.21 18.57
N LEU A 238 0.33 -18.26 17.84
CA LEU A 238 1.34 -18.57 16.83
C LEU A 238 2.58 -19.27 17.43
N ALA A 239 3.07 -18.75 18.57
CA ALA A 239 4.23 -19.32 19.25
C ALA A 239 3.99 -20.72 19.84
N LEU A 240 2.73 -21.16 19.97
CA LEU A 240 2.40 -22.50 20.45
C LEU A 240 2.42 -23.57 19.35
N ILE A 241 2.28 -23.18 18.08
CA ILE A 241 2.19 -24.12 16.94
C ILE A 241 3.39 -25.09 16.89
N PRO A 242 4.65 -24.63 17.01
CA PRO A 242 5.80 -25.53 16.93
C PRO A 242 5.89 -26.54 18.08
N GLY A 243 5.24 -26.27 19.22
CA GLY A 243 5.23 -27.18 20.37
C GLY A 243 4.30 -28.39 20.22
N ALA A 244 3.52 -28.45 19.13
CA ALA A 244 2.58 -29.52 18.89
C ALA A 244 3.23 -30.67 18.09
N GLU A 245 3.70 -31.69 18.82
CA GLU A 245 4.41 -32.84 18.21
C GLU A 245 3.48 -33.76 17.41
N ARG A 246 2.26 -34.00 17.92
CA ARG A 246 1.26 -34.86 17.29
C ARG A 246 0.47 -34.09 16.24
N ASP A 247 0.14 -34.76 15.13
CA ASP A 247 -0.61 -34.14 14.02
C ASP A 247 -1.96 -33.57 14.47
N SER A 248 -2.66 -34.26 15.37
CA SER A 248 -3.92 -33.77 15.96
C SER A 248 -3.73 -32.45 16.70
N ASP A 249 -2.66 -32.37 17.49
CA ASP A 249 -2.36 -31.22 18.34
C ASP A 249 -1.89 -30.05 17.47
N PHE A 250 -1.16 -30.33 16.39
CA PHE A 250 -0.71 -29.34 15.40
C PHE A 250 -1.88 -28.72 14.66
N ILE A 251 -2.81 -29.53 14.17
CA ILE A 251 -4.04 -29.04 13.52
C ILE A 251 -4.86 -28.20 14.51
N GLN A 252 -4.99 -28.64 15.77
CA GLN A 252 -5.70 -27.88 16.80
C GLN A 252 -5.01 -26.55 17.11
N ALA A 253 -3.69 -26.50 17.16
CA ALA A 253 -2.93 -25.27 17.36
C ALA A 253 -3.14 -24.29 16.19
N ILE A 254 -3.14 -24.77 14.95
CA ILE A 254 -3.47 -23.96 13.76
C ILE A 254 -4.90 -23.43 13.84
N GLN A 255 -5.88 -24.26 14.20
CA GLN A 255 -7.27 -23.81 14.34
C GLN A 255 -7.41 -22.72 15.42
N THR A 256 -6.69 -22.86 16.53
CA THR A 256 -6.67 -21.86 17.61
C THR A 256 -6.04 -20.54 17.15
N TYR A 257 -4.93 -20.62 16.40
CA TYR A 257 -4.31 -19.47 15.75
C TYR A 257 -5.27 -18.80 14.76
N ASN A 258 -5.93 -19.56 13.88
CA ASN A 258 -6.88 -19.04 12.89
C ASN A 258 -8.05 -18.31 13.56
N ALA A 259 -8.62 -18.87 14.64
CA ALA A 259 -9.69 -18.18 15.39
C ALA A 259 -9.21 -16.84 15.99
N SER A 260 -7.94 -16.75 16.35
CA SER A 260 -7.32 -15.50 16.82
C SER A 260 -7.10 -14.51 15.68
N ALA A 261 -6.70 -14.99 14.50
CA ALA A 261 -6.57 -14.20 13.28
C ALA A 261 -7.93 -13.65 12.79
N ASP A 262 -9.01 -14.42 12.91
CA ASP A 262 -10.38 -13.96 12.61
C ASP A 262 -10.80 -12.83 13.57
N THR A 263 -10.51 -13.01 14.86
CA THR A 263 -10.78 -11.99 15.89
C THR A 263 -9.98 -10.72 15.62
N PHE A 264 -8.70 -10.85 15.28
CA PHE A 264 -7.83 -9.76 14.86
C PHE A 264 -8.42 -9.01 13.66
N THR A 265 -8.80 -9.72 12.61
CA THR A 265 -9.37 -9.15 11.38
C THR A 265 -10.64 -8.37 11.69
N GLY A 266 -11.53 -8.92 12.52
CA GLY A 266 -12.74 -8.20 12.97
C GLY A 266 -12.43 -6.91 13.73
N ASN A 267 -11.44 -6.92 14.62
CA ASN A 267 -11.02 -5.74 15.37
C ASN A 267 -10.32 -4.70 14.48
N TYR A 268 -9.53 -5.14 13.52
CA TYR A 268 -8.89 -4.27 12.53
C TYR A 268 -9.93 -3.55 11.66
N ILE A 269 -10.91 -4.28 11.12
CA ILE A 269 -12.00 -3.71 10.33
C ILE A 269 -12.81 -2.69 11.15
N ARG A 270 -12.98 -2.91 12.46
CA ARG A 270 -13.64 -1.92 13.34
C ARG A 270 -12.87 -0.60 13.40
N ILE A 271 -11.54 -0.64 13.51
CA ILE A 271 -10.71 0.57 13.46
C ILE A 271 -10.84 1.29 12.11
N VAL A 272 -10.78 0.54 11.00
CA VAL A 272 -10.95 1.12 9.66
C VAL A 272 -12.34 1.74 9.50
N SER A 273 -13.38 1.04 9.96
CA SER A 273 -14.77 1.53 9.91
C SER A 273 -14.96 2.80 10.74
N LEU A 274 -14.27 2.92 11.89
CA LEU A 274 -14.27 4.15 12.68
C LEU A 274 -13.62 5.30 11.91
N PHE A 275 -12.45 5.10 11.30
CA PHE A 275 -11.85 6.13 10.46
C PHE A 275 -12.79 6.58 9.34
N GLY A 276 -13.42 5.63 8.64
CA GLY A 276 -14.42 5.91 7.60
C GLY A 276 -15.65 6.68 8.13
N ALA A 277 -16.17 6.30 9.30
CA ALA A 277 -17.32 6.97 9.91
C ALA A 277 -17.04 8.43 10.30
N TYR A 278 -15.79 8.76 10.64
CA TYR A 278 -15.36 10.14 10.92
C TYR A 278 -14.82 10.89 9.67
N GLY A 279 -14.86 10.25 8.50
CA GLY A 279 -14.38 10.84 7.24
C GLY A 279 -12.87 11.07 7.21
N VAL A 280 -12.10 10.28 7.99
CA VAL A 280 -10.64 10.36 8.02
C VAL A 280 -10.10 9.49 6.90
N THR A 281 -9.32 10.11 6.01
CA THR A 281 -8.65 9.44 4.90
C THR A 281 -7.14 9.66 5.00
N PHE A 282 -6.39 8.66 4.57
CA PHE A 282 -4.93 8.68 4.52
C PHE A 282 -4.48 8.67 3.06
N THR A 283 -3.42 9.41 2.77
CA THR A 283 -2.78 9.42 1.46
C THR A 283 -1.76 8.28 1.35
N SER A 284 -1.24 8.02 0.14
CA SER A 284 -0.19 6.99 -0.05
C SER A 284 1.13 7.31 0.66
N ALA A 285 1.36 8.58 1.02
CA ALA A 285 2.56 9.00 1.75
C ALA A 285 2.42 8.83 3.28
N ASP A 286 1.20 8.61 3.77
CA ASP A 286 0.91 8.51 5.20
C ASP A 286 1.17 7.08 5.69
N SER A 287 1.71 6.92 6.90
CA SER A 287 1.80 5.59 7.52
C SER A 287 0.43 5.03 7.87
N GLY A 288 -0.58 5.89 8.11
CA GLY A 288 -1.97 5.48 8.30
C GLY A 288 -2.63 4.86 7.07
N ARG A 289 -1.96 4.84 5.91
CA ARG A 289 -2.46 4.21 4.68
C ARG A 289 -2.80 2.72 4.84
N VAL A 290 -2.21 2.06 5.84
CA VAL A 290 -2.56 0.68 6.20
C VAL A 290 -4.07 0.52 6.44
N PHE A 291 -4.73 1.57 6.94
CA PHE A 291 -6.17 1.59 7.21
C PHE A 291 -7.04 2.01 6.02
N THR A 292 -6.44 2.25 4.85
CA THR A 292 -7.19 2.64 3.65
C THR A 292 -7.21 1.51 2.64
N PHE A 293 -8.41 1.18 2.17
CA PHE A 293 -8.60 0.34 1.00
C PHE A 293 -8.81 1.26 -0.19
N SER A 294 -7.74 1.54 -0.93
CA SER A 294 -7.85 2.30 -2.19
C SER A 294 -8.23 1.35 -3.33
N PRO A 295 -9.36 1.54 -4.04
CA PRO A 295 -9.72 0.70 -5.20
C PRO A 295 -8.77 0.86 -6.40
N SER A 296 -7.87 1.86 -6.36
CA SER A 296 -7.09 2.34 -7.51
C SER A 296 -5.62 1.88 -7.49
N GLY A 297 -5.30 0.79 -6.80
CA GLY A 297 -3.95 0.20 -6.78
C GLY A 297 -3.90 -1.12 -7.54
N PHE A 298 -3.98 -1.06 -8.86
CA PHE A 298 -3.69 -2.15 -9.79
C PHE A 298 -2.63 -1.70 -10.80
#